data_AF-A0A7J6WWI1-F1
#
_entry.id   AF-A0A7J6WWI1-F1
#
_cell.length_a   1.000
_cell.length_b   1.000
_cell.length_c   1.000
_cell.angle_alpha   90.00
_cell.angle_beta   90.00
_cell.angle_gamma   90.00
#
_symmetry.space_group_name_H-M   'P 1'
#
loop_
_entity.id
_entity.type
_entity.pdbx_description
1 polymer ?
#
loop_
_entity_poly.entity_id
_entity_poly.type
_entity_poly.pdbx_seq_one_letter_code
_entity_poly.pdbx_strand_id
1 'polypeptide(L)'
;MMFAKQEKEVVFLETVVGLSQQRRHCLVECVPLPRKLARVAPFYFKKAIDDAEEEWSQHNSKKLIDTSTKGLRGSIPQNFPYFHVEFGLDKGFVHVIDDEKQFNTNLGLNVIRGM
;
A
#
# COMPACT_ATOMS: atom_id res chain seq x y z
N MET A 1 -22.49 -7.11 -4.13
CA MET A 1 -21.01 -7.25 -4.13
C MET A 1 -20.61 -8.62 -3.59
N MET A 2 -19.62 -9.28 -4.22
CA MET A 2 -19.23 -10.68 -3.95
C MET A 2 -18.80 -10.93 -2.50
N PHE A 3 -17.79 -10.21 -2.01
CA PHE A 3 -17.25 -10.40 -0.65
C PHE A 3 -18.10 -9.80 0.46
N ALA A 4 -18.85 -8.73 0.18
CA ALA A 4 -19.78 -8.14 1.15
C ALA A 4 -20.87 -9.12 1.61
N LYS A 5 -21.34 -10.01 0.72
CA LYS A 5 -22.28 -11.10 1.04
C LYS A 5 -21.68 -12.16 1.98
N GLN A 6 -20.36 -12.25 2.04
CA GLN A 6 -19.61 -13.16 2.90
C GLN A 6 -19.14 -12.48 4.19
N GLU A 7 -19.68 -11.30 4.52
CA GLU A 7 -19.25 -10.48 5.66
C GLU A 7 -17.75 -10.14 5.67
N LYS A 8 -17.18 -9.98 4.47
CA LYS A 8 -15.78 -9.57 4.27
C LYS A 8 -15.71 -8.18 3.65
N GLU A 9 -14.62 -7.50 3.96
CA GLU A 9 -14.15 -6.29 3.27
C GLU A 9 -12.87 -6.64 2.51
N VAL A 10 -12.43 -5.76 1.61
CA VAL A 10 -11.31 -6.05 0.71
C VAL A 10 -10.22 -5.01 0.90
N VAL A 11 -8.98 -5.49 0.92
CA VAL A 11 -7.78 -4.65 0.84
C VAL A 11 -7.14 -4.88 -0.52
N PHE A 12 -6.85 -3.80 -1.23
CA PHE A 12 -6.12 -3.84 -2.49
C PHE A 12 -4.68 -3.40 -2.29
N LEU A 13 -3.73 -4.11 -2.89
CA LEU A 13 -2.31 -3.81 -2.79
C LEU A 13 -1.71 -3.65 -4.18
N GLU A 14 -0.84 -2.67 -4.34
CA GLU A 14 -0.02 -2.48 -5.53
C GLU A 14 1.39 -2.07 -5.11
N THR A 15 2.39 -2.79 -5.59
CA THR A 15 3.81 -2.44 -5.39
C THR A 15 4.46 -2.24 -6.75
N VAL A 16 4.92 -1.02 -7.01
CA VAL A 16 5.57 -0.62 -8.25
C VAL A 16 7.04 -0.32 -7.99
N VAL A 17 7.90 -1.13 -8.60
CA VAL A 17 9.36 -1.00 -8.55
C VAL A 17 9.98 -1.34 -9.91
N GLY A 18 11.21 -0.91 -10.15
CA GLY A 18 12.02 -1.20 -11.32
C GLY A 18 11.51 -0.56 -12.59
N LEU A 19 10.85 0.61 -12.51
CA LEU A 19 10.19 1.26 -13.65
C LEU A 19 11.12 1.50 -14.85
N SER A 20 12.40 1.83 -14.60
CA SER A 20 13.40 2.03 -15.65
C SER A 20 13.80 0.75 -16.39
N GLN A 21 13.61 -0.42 -15.77
CA GLN A 21 13.92 -1.73 -16.33
C GLN A 21 12.69 -2.65 -16.22
N GLN A 22 11.49 -2.10 -16.39
CA GLN A 22 10.26 -2.79 -16.05
C GLN A 22 10.08 -4.05 -16.89
N ARG A 23 10.19 -5.21 -16.23
CA ARG A 23 9.95 -6.54 -16.82
C ARG A 23 8.65 -7.19 -16.33
N ARG A 24 7.94 -6.53 -15.40
CA ARG A 24 6.72 -7.04 -14.76
C ARG A 24 5.53 -6.19 -15.17
N HIS A 25 4.39 -6.84 -15.40
CA HIS A 25 3.12 -6.15 -15.54
C HIS A 25 2.66 -5.60 -14.19
N CYS A 26 1.83 -4.56 -14.23
CA CYS A 26 1.07 -4.12 -13.06
C CYS A 26 0.25 -5.30 -12.53
N LEU A 27 0.31 -5.50 -11.21
CA LEU A 27 -0.46 -6.49 -10.49
C LEU A 27 -1.08 -5.77 -9.29
N VAL A 28 -2.42 -5.80 -9.22
CA VAL A 28 -3.17 -5.35 -8.05
C VAL A 28 -3.70 -6.58 -7.34
N GLU A 29 -3.21 -6.82 -6.13
CA GLU A 29 -3.67 -7.92 -5.30
C GLU A 29 -4.98 -7.55 -4.61
N CYS A 30 -5.92 -8.49 -4.56
CA CYS A 30 -7.23 -8.32 -3.92
C CYS A 30 -7.34 -9.32 -2.76
N VAL A 31 -7.26 -8.82 -1.53
CA VAL A 31 -7.21 -9.66 -0.33
C VAL A 31 -8.48 -9.46 0.51
N PRO A 32 -9.40 -10.44 0.54
CA PRO A 32 -10.61 -10.34 1.34
C PRO A 32 -10.33 -10.66 2.81
N LEU A 33 -10.70 -9.75 3.70
CA LEU A 33 -10.52 -9.86 5.14
C LEU A 33 -11.87 -9.88 5.88
N PRO A 34 -11.98 -10.58 7.02
CA PRO A 34 -13.10 -10.39 7.94
C PRO A 34 -13.25 -8.91 8.31
N ARG A 35 -14.49 -8.39 8.35
CA ARG A 35 -14.77 -6.97 8.67
C ARG A 35 -14.07 -6.45 9.94
N LYS A 36 -13.94 -7.30 10.96
CA LYS A 36 -13.25 -6.95 12.21
C LYS A 36 -11.77 -6.61 11.97
N LEU A 37 -11.08 -7.39 11.15
CA LEU A 37 -9.68 -7.16 10.79
C LEU A 37 -9.53 -5.98 9.82
N ALA A 38 -10.43 -5.87 8.84
CA ALA A 38 -10.41 -4.77 7.88
C ALA A 38 -10.51 -3.39 8.56
N ARG A 39 -11.29 -3.27 9.66
CA ARG A 39 -11.40 -2.04 10.44
C ARG A 39 -10.10 -1.59 11.11
N VAL A 40 -9.25 -2.53 11.51
CA VAL A 40 -7.96 -2.23 12.16
C VAL A 40 -6.80 -2.19 11.18
N ALA A 41 -6.97 -2.72 9.97
CA ALA A 41 -5.93 -2.77 8.95
C ALA A 41 -5.25 -1.41 8.69
N PRO A 42 -5.95 -0.27 8.59
CA PRO A 42 -5.29 1.02 8.41
C PRO A 42 -4.23 1.34 9.47
N PHE A 43 -4.44 0.94 10.73
CA PHE A 43 -3.45 1.17 11.79
C PHE A 43 -2.19 0.33 11.60
N TYR A 44 -2.34 -0.94 11.24
CA TYR A 44 -1.21 -1.84 10.97
C TYR A 44 -0.39 -1.38 9.77
N PHE A 45 -1.07 -1.02 8.67
CA PHE A 45 -0.39 -0.53 7.48
C PHE A 45 0.29 0.81 7.70
N LYS A 46 -0.33 1.73 8.45
CA LYS A 46 0.30 3.00 8.83
C LYS A 46 1.63 2.75 9.54
N LYS A 47 1.61 1.92 10.60
CA LYS A 47 2.82 1.56 11.34
C LYS A 47 3.87 0.90 10.43
N ALA A 48 3.45 -0.07 9.63
CA ALA A 48 4.37 -0.79 8.77
C ALA A 48 5.03 0.10 7.71
N ILE A 49 4.31 1.10 7.18
CA ILE A 49 4.87 2.10 6.25
C ILE A 49 5.84 3.04 6.99
N ASP A 50 5.47 3.51 8.18
CA ASP A 50 6.34 4.36 9.00
C ASP A 50 7.67 3.65 9.33
N ASP A 51 7.61 2.33 9.56
CA ASP A 51 8.74 1.45 9.87
C ASP A 51 9.49 0.90 8.63
N ALA A 52 8.97 1.08 7.41
CA ALA A 52 9.48 0.41 6.20
C ALA A 52 10.80 0.97 5.66
N GLU A 53 11.13 2.22 5.97
CA GLU A 53 12.32 2.90 5.47
C GLU A 53 13.15 3.55 6.57
N GLU A 54 14.45 3.69 6.29
CA GLU A 54 15.41 4.34 7.18
C GLU A 54 14.94 5.73 7.62
N GLU A 55 15.24 6.06 8.88
CA GLU A 55 14.84 7.30 9.54
C GLU A 55 15.46 8.57 8.90
N TRP A 56 16.34 8.42 7.91
CA TRP A 56 17.03 9.52 7.21
C TRP A 56 16.75 9.55 5.70
N SER A 57 15.69 8.90 5.22
CA SER A 57 15.32 8.93 3.81
C SER A 57 14.88 10.34 3.36
N GLN A 58 15.04 10.64 2.06
CA GLN A 58 14.70 11.98 1.51
C GLN A 58 13.21 12.28 1.67
N HIS A 59 12.37 11.24 1.68
CA HIS A 59 10.92 11.34 1.84
C HIS A 59 10.46 11.13 3.29
N ASN A 60 11.37 11.13 4.27
CA ASN A 60 11.06 10.89 5.69
C ASN A 60 9.95 11.80 6.26
N SER A 61 9.84 13.05 5.79
CA SER A 61 8.78 13.97 6.23
C SER A 61 7.36 13.61 5.73
N LYS A 62 7.24 12.71 4.74
CA LYS A 62 5.98 12.20 4.17
C LYS A 62 6.09 10.72 3.78
N LYS A 63 6.57 9.87 4.70
CA LYS A 63 6.58 8.41 4.50
C LYS A 63 5.22 7.88 4.08
N LEU A 64 4.14 8.43 4.64
CA LEU A 64 2.78 8.03 4.30
C LEU A 64 2.00 9.23 3.74
N ILE A 65 1.37 9.02 2.59
CA ILE A 65 0.47 9.97 1.95
C ILE A 65 -0.94 9.37 1.94
N ASP A 66 -1.90 10.09 2.49
CA ASP A 66 -3.32 9.72 2.45
C ASP A 66 -3.89 9.93 1.04
N THR A 67 -4.47 8.87 0.45
CA THR A 67 -5.06 8.90 -0.89
C THR A 67 -6.58 9.08 -0.91
N SER A 68 -7.25 9.17 0.25
CA SER A 68 -8.72 9.28 0.35
C SER A 68 -9.30 10.52 -0.35
N THR A 69 -8.53 11.61 -0.46
CA THR A 69 -9.01 12.86 -1.06
C THR A 69 -8.59 13.02 -2.53
N LYS A 70 -7.32 12.74 -2.86
CA LYS A 70 -6.75 12.99 -4.19
C LYS A 70 -6.63 11.74 -5.06
N GLY A 71 -6.86 10.56 -4.49
CA GLY A 71 -6.57 9.27 -5.11
C GLY A 71 -5.07 9.04 -5.33
N LEU A 72 -4.72 7.86 -5.82
CA LEU A 72 -3.33 7.49 -6.10
C LEU A 72 -2.68 8.42 -7.13
N ARG A 73 -3.35 8.64 -8.28
CA ARG A 73 -2.82 9.45 -9.40
C ARG A 73 -2.59 10.93 -9.03
N GLY A 74 -3.35 11.47 -8.08
CA GLY A 74 -3.19 12.84 -7.60
C GLY A 74 -2.13 12.98 -6.50
N SER A 75 -1.64 11.86 -5.96
CA SER A 75 -0.70 11.82 -4.85
C SER A 75 0.72 11.44 -5.27
N ILE A 76 0.90 10.73 -6.39
CA ILE A 76 2.20 10.27 -6.89
C ILE A 76 2.49 10.79 -8.30
N PRO A 77 3.68 11.38 -8.58
CA PRO A 77 4.09 11.76 -9.92
C PRO A 77 4.23 10.57 -10.87
N GLN A 78 4.21 10.82 -12.18
CA GLN A 78 4.49 9.78 -13.16
C GLN A 78 5.92 9.23 -13.01
N ASN A 79 6.07 7.94 -13.26
CA ASN A 79 7.35 7.22 -13.26
C ASN A 79 8.09 7.16 -11.90
N PHE A 80 7.35 7.21 -10.78
CA PHE A 80 7.92 7.00 -9.44
C PHE A 80 7.59 5.60 -8.92
N PRO A 81 8.55 4.91 -8.27
CA PRO A 81 8.28 3.67 -7.54
C PRO A 81 7.46 3.98 -6.27
N TYR A 82 6.50 3.11 -5.97
CA TYR A 82 5.60 3.30 -4.84
C TYR A 82 5.01 1.98 -4.33
N PHE A 83 4.56 2.01 -3.08
CA PHE A 83 3.68 1.01 -2.50
C PHE A 83 2.33 1.66 -2.16
N HIS A 84 1.23 1.09 -2.62
CA HIS A 84 -0.13 1.55 -2.38
C HIS A 84 -0.98 0.47 -1.72
N VAL A 85 -1.76 0.87 -0.73
CA VAL A 85 -2.79 0.06 -0.09
C VAL A 85 -4.11 0.80 -0.08
N GLU A 86 -5.18 0.15 -0.51
CA GLU A 86 -6.55 0.67 -0.48
C GLU A 86 -7.44 -0.21 0.39
N PHE A 87 -8.24 0.41 1.26
CA PHE A 87 -9.17 -0.24 2.18
C PHE A 87 -10.61 0.01 1.69
N GLY A 88 -11.22 -1.00 1.09
CA GLY A 88 -12.54 -0.85 0.49
C GLY A 88 -12.47 -0.04 -0.82
N LEU A 89 -13.16 1.11 -0.87
CA LEU A 89 -13.30 1.94 -2.07
C LEU A 89 -12.95 3.43 -1.86
N ASP A 90 -12.77 3.86 -0.60
CA ASP A 90 -12.78 5.29 -0.26
C ASP A 90 -11.53 5.74 0.54
N LYS A 91 -10.66 4.82 0.91
CA LYS A 91 -9.53 5.09 1.81
C LYS A 91 -8.30 4.34 1.35
N GLY A 92 -7.15 4.99 1.41
CA GLY A 92 -5.89 4.33 1.10
C GLY A 92 -4.69 5.14 1.55
N PHE A 93 -3.55 4.48 1.51
CA PHE A 93 -2.25 5.06 1.76
C PHE A 93 -1.32 4.75 0.61
N VAL A 94 -0.48 5.71 0.26
CA VAL A 94 0.64 5.50 -0.64
C VAL A 94 1.94 5.93 0.02
N HIS A 95 2.97 5.14 -0.23
CA HIS A 95 4.34 5.39 0.18
C HIS A 95 5.20 5.46 -1.09
N VAL A 96 5.97 6.54 -1.24
CA VAL A 96 7.00 6.64 -2.27
C VAL A 96 8.20 5.82 -1.81
N ILE A 97 8.73 4.94 -2.67
CA ILE A 97 9.87 4.09 -2.34
C ILE A 97 11.15 4.82 -2.72
N ASP A 98 12.04 5.08 -1.75
CA ASP A 98 13.31 5.79 -1.98
C ASP A 98 14.44 4.83 -2.41
N ASP A 99 14.58 3.68 -1.72
CA ASP A 99 15.57 2.65 -2.05
C ASP A 99 14.89 1.33 -2.44
N GLU A 100 14.66 1.17 -3.74
CA GLU A 100 14.04 -0.02 -4.33
C GLU A 100 14.81 -1.33 -4.08
N LYS A 101 16.11 -1.27 -3.76
CA LYS A 101 16.92 -2.48 -3.48
C LYS A 101 16.69 -3.00 -2.07
N GLN A 102 16.41 -2.11 -1.12
CA GLN A 102 16.19 -2.45 0.28
C GLN A 102 14.70 -2.64 0.60
N PHE A 103 13.81 -2.03 -0.19
CA PHE A 103 12.38 -2.11 0.05
C PHE A 103 11.85 -3.55 -0.09
N ASN A 104 11.15 -4.02 0.94
CA ASN A 104 10.50 -5.31 0.91
C ASN A 104 9.24 -5.26 0.04
N THR A 105 9.33 -5.71 -1.21
CA THR A 105 8.19 -5.72 -2.15
C THR A 105 6.97 -6.53 -1.68
N ASN A 106 7.13 -7.41 -0.69
CA ASN A 106 6.05 -8.17 -0.06
C ASN A 106 5.45 -7.49 1.19
N LEU A 107 5.80 -6.22 1.48
CA LEU A 107 5.36 -5.49 2.67
C LEU A 107 3.86 -5.67 2.94
N GLY A 108 3.02 -5.39 1.94
CA GLY A 108 1.57 -5.44 2.12
C GLY A 108 1.04 -6.83 2.49
N LEU A 109 1.52 -7.88 1.82
CA LEU A 109 1.15 -9.26 2.17
C LEU A 109 1.68 -9.66 3.55
N ASN A 110 2.87 -9.21 3.94
CA ASN A 110 3.45 -9.50 5.25
C ASN A 110 2.66 -8.83 6.37
N VAL A 111 2.22 -7.58 6.18
CA VAL A 111 1.32 -6.90 7.11
C VAL A 111 0.03 -7.70 7.27
N ILE A 112 -0.59 -8.13 6.17
CA ILE A 112 -1.83 -8.93 6.23
C ILE A 112 -1.61 -10.27 6.94
N ARG A 113 -0.48 -10.95 6.70
CA ARG A 113 -0.15 -12.21 7.37
C ARG A 113 0.11 -12.06 8.86
N GLY A 114 0.52 -10.87 9.32
CA GLY A 114 0.81 -10.56 10.71
C GLY A 114 -0.37 -9.99 11.50
N MET A 115 -1.49 -9.65 10.84
CA MET A 115 -2.75 -9.22 11.47
C MET A 115 -3.58 -10.43 11.93
#